data_AF-A0A834YH22-F1
#
_entry.id   AF-A0A834YH22-F1
#
_cell.length_a   1.000
_cell.length_b   1.000
_cell.length_c   1.000
_cell.angle_alpha   90.00
_cell.angle_beta   90.00
_cell.angle_gamma   90.00
#
_symmetry.space_group_name_H-M   'P 1'
#
loop_
_entity.id
_entity.type
_entity.pdbx_description
1 polymer ?
#
loop_
_entity_poly.entity_id
_entity_poly.type
_entity_poly.pdbx_seq_one_letter_code
_entity_poly.pdbx_strand_id
1 'polypeptide(L)'
;MGLFTPTLMSLTARICLTLVCLTPLATPLTADDHTPTVYEVFEDYDLPAGLLPKGVVGYDLEKTTGKFSAYLNGTCSFSLKNSYQLKYESTIKGSISKHKLTNLKGISVKLLLLWVNIVEVVRNGDELEFSVGIGSAVFPVDNFAESPQCGCGLDCVNGGKLELAYFVGSDSLIFALLSWVSNAPNLFGSAVGQY
;
A
#
# COMPACT_ATOMS: atom_id res chain seq x y z
N MET A 1 -32.05 14.57 -92.20
CA MET A 1 -30.96 13.88 -92.90
C MET A 1 -29.65 14.40 -92.35
N GLY A 2 -28.93 13.58 -91.56
CA GLY A 2 -27.56 13.79 -91.03
C GLY A 2 -27.33 15.02 -90.13
N LEU A 3 -26.31 15.10 -89.26
CA LEU A 3 -25.25 14.21 -88.79
C LEU A 3 -24.56 14.97 -87.61
N PHE A 4 -23.68 14.25 -86.88
CA PHE A 4 -22.61 14.71 -85.97
C PHE A 4 -22.82 14.64 -84.44
N THR A 5 -22.23 13.58 -83.90
CA THR A 5 -21.74 13.28 -82.53
C THR A 5 -20.46 14.11 -82.21
N PRO A 6 -19.69 13.82 -81.14
CA PRO A 6 -19.94 13.83 -79.69
C PRO A 6 -18.86 14.66 -78.94
N THR A 7 -19.03 14.94 -77.64
CA THR A 7 -18.06 14.64 -76.56
C THR A 7 -18.32 15.47 -75.30
N LEU A 8 -18.25 14.77 -74.19
CA LEU A 8 -17.38 15.06 -73.04
C LEU A 8 -18.13 15.04 -71.71
N MET A 9 -18.53 13.82 -71.36
CA MET A 9 -18.62 13.33 -69.99
C MET A 9 -17.31 13.65 -69.26
N SER A 10 -17.27 14.71 -68.46
CA SER A 10 -16.23 14.88 -67.44
C SER A 10 -16.63 16.04 -66.52
N LEU A 11 -17.51 15.79 -65.54
CA LEU A 11 -17.54 16.63 -64.32
C LEU A 11 -18.30 16.04 -63.12
N THR A 12 -18.96 14.89 -63.22
CA THR A 12 -19.78 14.36 -62.10
C THR A 12 -19.06 13.35 -61.20
N ALA A 13 -17.84 12.92 -61.54
CA ALA A 13 -17.16 11.81 -60.86
C ALA A 13 -16.17 12.23 -59.75
N ARG A 14 -16.37 13.39 -59.08
CA ARG A 14 -15.58 13.77 -57.90
C ARG A 14 -16.36 14.19 -56.67
N ILE A 15 -17.69 14.25 -56.75
CA ILE A 15 -18.54 14.70 -55.63
C ILE A 15 -19.12 13.52 -54.83
N CYS A 16 -18.88 12.27 -55.25
CA CYS A 16 -19.37 11.06 -54.59
C CYS A 16 -18.24 10.20 -53.97
N LEU A 17 -17.13 10.81 -53.56
CA LEU A 17 -16.01 10.09 -52.92
C LEU A 17 -15.66 10.58 -51.50
N THR A 18 -16.46 11.46 -50.91
CA THR A 18 -16.24 11.98 -49.54
C THR A 18 -17.36 11.62 -48.56
N LEU A 19 -18.22 10.66 -48.90
CA LEU A 19 -19.34 10.23 -48.04
C LEU A 19 -19.32 8.73 -47.73
N VAL A 20 -18.13 8.16 -47.56
CA VAL A 20 -17.97 6.77 -47.09
C VAL A 20 -17.19 6.76 -45.78
N CYS A 21 -17.91 6.38 -44.72
CA CYS A 21 -17.45 6.01 -43.38
C CYS A 21 -16.89 7.11 -42.45
N LEU A 22 -17.78 7.98 -41.95
CA LEU A 22 -17.77 8.30 -40.51
C LEU A 22 -18.59 7.23 -39.78
N THR A 23 -18.11 5.99 -39.77
CA THR A 23 -18.48 5.07 -38.69
C THR A 23 -17.53 5.40 -37.54
N PRO A 24 -18.00 5.82 -36.35
CA PRO A 24 -17.12 5.79 -35.19
C PRO A 24 -16.68 4.33 -35.08
N LEU A 25 -15.37 4.10 -35.21
CA LEU A 25 -14.77 2.84 -34.83
C LEU A 25 -15.01 2.75 -33.33
N ALA A 26 -16.09 2.10 -32.93
CA ALA A 26 -16.27 1.67 -31.56
C ALA A 26 -15.16 0.63 -31.34
N THR A 27 -13.99 1.12 -30.93
CA THR A 27 -13.03 0.28 -30.23
C THR A 27 -13.83 -0.39 -29.13
N PRO A 28 -13.85 -1.73 -29.03
CA PRO A 28 -14.27 -2.32 -27.77
C PRO A 28 -13.37 -1.67 -26.74
N LEU A 29 -13.97 -0.87 -25.84
CA LEU A 29 -13.37 -0.66 -24.54
C LEU A 29 -13.29 -2.09 -23.99
N THR A 30 -12.13 -2.72 -24.18
CA THR A 30 -11.67 -3.71 -23.22
C THR A 30 -11.58 -2.89 -21.94
N ALA A 31 -12.71 -2.80 -21.23
CA ALA A 31 -12.66 -2.70 -19.79
C ALA A 31 -11.77 -3.88 -19.43
N ASP A 32 -10.51 -3.58 -19.18
CA ASP A 32 -9.61 -4.48 -18.51
C ASP A 32 -10.39 -4.89 -17.28
N ASP A 33 -10.90 -6.12 -17.27
CA ASP A 33 -11.65 -6.71 -16.15
C ASP A 33 -10.64 -7.04 -15.04
N HIS A 34 -9.76 -6.09 -14.77
CA HIS A 34 -8.75 -6.17 -13.75
C HIS A 34 -9.43 -5.75 -12.46
N THR A 35 -9.86 -6.77 -11.72
CA THR A 35 -10.24 -6.56 -10.32
C THR A 35 -8.96 -6.11 -9.61
N PRO A 36 -8.93 -4.89 -9.05
CA PRO A 36 -7.71 -4.35 -8.47
C PRO A 36 -7.26 -5.25 -7.32
N THR A 37 -5.95 -5.38 -7.13
CA THR A 37 -5.43 -6.13 -5.99
C THR A 37 -5.64 -5.34 -4.70
N VAL A 38 -5.58 -5.99 -3.54
CA VAL A 38 -5.67 -5.28 -2.25
C VAL A 38 -4.57 -4.23 -2.08
N TYR A 39 -3.41 -4.44 -2.71
CA TYR A 39 -2.26 -3.55 -2.66
C TYR A 39 -2.56 -2.28 -3.44
N GLU A 40 -3.11 -2.41 -4.64
CA GLU A 40 -3.58 -1.28 -5.46
C GLU A 40 -4.71 -0.52 -4.76
N VAL A 41 -5.64 -1.24 -4.10
CA VAL A 41 -6.68 -0.61 -3.28
C VAL A 41 -6.05 0.24 -2.17
N PHE A 42 -5.01 -0.22 -1.48
CA PHE A 42 -4.36 0.59 -0.45
C PHE A 42 -3.72 1.84 -1.04
N GLU A 43 -3.08 1.72 -2.21
CA GLU A 43 -2.48 2.84 -2.93
C GLU A 43 -3.52 3.88 -3.38
N ASP A 44 -4.71 3.45 -3.81
CA ASP A 44 -5.85 4.34 -4.15
C ASP A 44 -6.30 5.22 -2.96
N TYR A 45 -6.06 4.76 -1.73
CA TYR A 45 -6.33 5.51 -0.50
C TYR A 45 -5.06 6.21 0.06
N ASP A 46 -4.02 6.38 -0.75
CA ASP A 46 -2.74 7.00 -0.38
C ASP A 46 -1.99 6.26 0.75
N LEU A 47 -2.14 4.94 0.83
CA LEU A 47 -1.43 4.07 1.77
C LEU A 47 -0.49 3.13 1.01
N PRO A 48 0.74 2.91 1.51
CA PRO A 48 1.69 2.08 0.80
C PRO A 48 1.30 0.60 0.86
N ALA A 49 1.55 -0.14 -0.23
CA ALA A 49 1.27 -1.56 -0.34
C ALA A 49 1.95 -2.42 0.75
N GLY A 50 3.09 -1.97 1.28
CA GLY A 50 3.85 -2.73 2.27
C GLY A 50 3.28 -2.76 3.68
N LEU A 51 2.11 -2.14 3.90
CA LEU A 51 1.34 -2.35 5.13
C LEU A 51 0.82 -3.79 5.25
N LEU A 52 0.65 -4.49 4.12
CA LEU A 52 0.24 -5.89 4.05
C LEU A 52 1.39 -6.78 3.61
N PRO A 53 1.51 -8.01 4.16
CA PRO A 53 2.49 -8.97 3.70
C PRO A 53 2.15 -9.47 2.29
N LYS A 54 3.16 -9.95 1.56
CA LYS A 54 2.97 -10.62 0.26
C LYS A 54 2.16 -11.90 0.44
N GLY A 55 1.31 -12.20 -0.54
CA GLY A 55 0.53 -13.43 -0.58
C GLY A 55 -0.91 -13.31 -0.06
N VAL A 56 -1.49 -12.10 -0.08
CA VAL A 56 -2.93 -11.94 0.07
C VAL A 56 -3.62 -12.63 -1.11
N VAL A 57 -4.52 -13.56 -0.82
CA VAL A 57 -5.23 -14.37 -1.83
C VAL A 57 -6.57 -13.77 -2.25
N GLY A 58 -7.08 -12.81 -1.49
CA GLY A 58 -8.33 -12.12 -1.79
C GLY A 58 -8.63 -11.03 -0.77
N TYR A 59 -9.62 -10.21 -1.08
CA TYR A 59 -10.08 -9.15 -0.19
C TYR A 59 -11.56 -8.84 -0.43
N ASP A 60 -12.19 -8.26 0.59
CA ASP A 60 -13.50 -7.61 0.51
C ASP A 60 -13.32 -6.14 0.85
N LEU A 61 -14.00 -5.26 0.11
CA LEU A 61 -14.06 -3.82 0.42
C LEU A 61 -15.47 -3.29 0.22
N GLU A 62 -16.06 -2.78 1.29
CA GLU A 62 -17.30 -2.02 1.24
C GLU A 62 -16.98 -0.54 1.01
N LYS A 63 -17.05 -0.07 -0.25
CA LYS A 63 -16.62 1.29 -0.65
C LYS A 63 -17.37 2.42 0.07
N THR A 64 -18.60 2.19 0.54
CA THR A 64 -19.43 3.18 1.25
C THR A 64 -18.98 3.39 2.69
N THR A 65 -18.64 2.33 3.40
CA THR A 65 -18.22 2.37 4.82
C THR A 65 -16.71 2.35 5.00
N GLY A 66 -15.96 1.97 3.96
CA GLY A 66 -14.54 1.71 4.00
C GLY A 66 -14.18 0.41 4.73
N LYS A 67 -15.15 -0.42 5.15
CA LYS A 67 -14.83 -1.69 5.81
C LYS A 67 -14.13 -2.63 4.84
N PHE A 68 -13.00 -3.17 5.26
CA PHE A 68 -12.23 -4.11 4.45
C PHE A 68 -11.88 -5.38 5.22
N SER A 69 -11.67 -6.45 4.47
CA SER A 69 -11.07 -7.69 4.96
C SER A 69 -10.06 -8.18 3.91
N ALA A 70 -8.86 -8.55 4.34
CA ALA A 70 -7.83 -9.14 3.48
C ALA A 70 -7.50 -10.56 3.98
N TYR A 71 -7.39 -11.50 3.04
CA TYR A 71 -7.28 -12.91 3.34
C TYR A 71 -5.89 -13.45 2.98
N LEU A 72 -5.23 -14.09 3.93
CA LEU A 72 -3.97 -14.80 3.74
C LEU A 72 -4.22 -16.31 3.83
N ASN A 73 -3.38 -17.12 3.17
CA ASN A 73 -3.44 -18.58 3.26
C ASN A 73 -3.15 -19.14 4.68
N GLY A 74 -2.67 -18.32 5.60
CA GLY A 74 -2.40 -18.68 6.98
C GLY A 74 -1.91 -17.50 7.79
N THR A 75 -1.72 -17.72 9.09
CA THR A 75 -1.07 -16.76 9.98
C THR A 75 0.38 -16.57 9.52
N CYS A 76 0.79 -15.32 9.43
CA CYS A 76 2.14 -14.95 9.07
C CYS A 76 2.87 -14.31 10.25
N SER A 77 4.14 -14.65 10.48
CA SER A 77 4.96 -14.01 11.51
C SER A 77 6.39 -13.87 11.04
N PHE A 78 7.04 -12.77 11.43
CA PHE A 78 8.44 -12.52 11.14
C PHE A 78 9.06 -11.59 12.19
N SER A 79 10.37 -11.69 12.32
CA SER A 79 11.17 -10.82 13.18
C SER A 79 11.77 -9.69 12.37
N LEU A 80 11.73 -8.49 12.91
CA LEU A 80 12.45 -7.34 12.39
C LEU A 80 13.87 -7.26 13.00
N LYS A 81 14.76 -6.49 12.37
CA LYS A 81 16.19 -6.37 12.75
C LYS A 81 16.48 -5.86 14.16
N ASN A 82 15.47 -5.54 14.96
CA ASN A 82 15.60 -5.08 16.34
C ASN A 82 14.81 -5.96 17.33
N SER A 83 14.63 -7.24 17.00
CA SER A 83 13.93 -8.25 17.84
C SER A 83 12.43 -8.01 18.05
N TYR A 84 11.84 -7.04 17.35
CA TYR A 84 10.38 -6.89 17.29
C TYR A 84 9.79 -8.02 16.45
N GLN A 85 8.73 -8.64 16.96
CA GLN A 85 8.01 -9.70 16.25
C GLN A 85 6.68 -9.13 15.78
N LEU A 86 6.44 -9.17 14.47
CA LEU A 86 5.14 -8.92 13.89
C LEU A 86 4.43 -10.24 13.61
N LYS A 87 3.11 -10.20 13.80
CA LYS A 87 2.21 -11.30 13.45
C LYS A 87 1.01 -10.73 12.71
N TYR A 88 0.75 -11.29 11.55
CA TYR A 88 -0.47 -11.13 10.79
C TYR A 88 -1.31 -12.40 10.92
N GLU A 89 -2.58 -12.27 11.24
CA GLU A 89 -3.52 -13.39 11.23
C GLU A 89 -3.97 -13.71 9.80
N SER A 90 -4.57 -14.89 9.59
CA SER A 90 -5.08 -15.29 8.28
C SER A 90 -6.15 -14.35 7.71
N THR A 91 -6.80 -13.56 8.56
CA THR A 91 -7.75 -12.53 8.14
C THR A 91 -7.44 -11.22 8.83
N ILE A 92 -7.12 -10.21 8.03
CA ILE A 92 -6.87 -8.85 8.47
C ILE A 92 -8.14 -8.04 8.21
N LYS A 93 -8.61 -7.28 9.18
CA LYS A 93 -9.86 -6.49 9.05
C LYS A 93 -9.63 -5.07 9.52
N GLY A 94 -10.44 -4.15 9.01
CA GLY A 94 -10.48 -2.78 9.51
C GLY A 94 -11.39 -1.91 8.67
N SER A 95 -11.22 -0.60 8.82
CA SER A 95 -11.84 0.42 7.98
C SER A 95 -10.76 1.29 7.35
N ILE A 96 -10.75 1.35 6.02
CA ILE A 96 -9.85 2.16 5.22
C ILE A 96 -10.52 3.47 4.82
N SER A 97 -9.73 4.53 4.87
CA SER A 97 -10.07 5.88 4.42
C SER A 97 -8.79 6.54 3.93
N LYS A 98 -8.91 7.70 3.28
CA LYS A 98 -7.75 8.38 2.71
C LYS A 98 -6.68 8.62 3.78
N HIS A 99 -5.46 8.14 3.54
CA HIS A 99 -4.31 8.19 4.43
C HIS A 99 -4.47 7.44 5.77
N LYS A 100 -5.51 6.63 5.96
CA LYS A 100 -5.83 6.14 7.31
C LYS A 100 -6.52 4.77 7.33
N LEU A 101 -6.02 3.91 8.22
CA LEU A 101 -6.63 2.64 8.62
C LEU A 101 -7.06 2.72 10.08
N THR A 102 -8.27 2.26 10.38
CA THR A 102 -8.81 2.22 11.75
C THR A 102 -9.46 0.89 12.06
N ASN A 103 -9.70 0.65 13.35
CA ASN A 103 -10.33 -0.58 13.84
C ASN A 103 -9.62 -1.83 13.32
N LEU A 104 -8.30 -1.74 13.16
CA LEU A 104 -7.48 -2.81 12.62
C LEU A 104 -7.49 -4.02 13.55
N LYS A 105 -7.63 -5.19 12.95
CA LYS A 105 -7.61 -6.50 13.59
C LYS A 105 -6.81 -7.47 12.75
N GLY A 106 -6.17 -8.42 13.41
CA GLY A 106 -5.34 -9.42 12.75
C GLY A 106 -3.92 -8.93 12.44
N ILE A 107 -3.49 -7.81 13.02
CA ILE A 107 -2.09 -7.35 12.99
C ILE A 107 -1.65 -7.09 14.43
N SER A 108 -0.61 -7.78 14.88
CA SER A 108 -0.10 -7.68 16.24
C SER A 108 1.42 -7.53 16.28
N VAL A 109 1.90 -6.76 17.24
CA VAL A 109 3.32 -6.64 17.59
C VAL A 109 3.56 -7.28 18.95
N LYS A 110 4.72 -7.89 19.14
CA LYS A 110 5.13 -8.43 20.44
C LYS A 110 5.82 -7.36 21.28
N LEU A 111 5.24 -7.06 22.44
CA LEU A 111 5.79 -6.14 23.43
C LEU A 111 6.10 -6.91 24.72
N LEU A 112 7.38 -6.94 25.09
CA LEU A 112 7.92 -7.73 26.20
C LEU A 112 7.51 -9.22 26.08
N LEU A 113 6.39 -9.60 26.68
CA LEU A 113 5.87 -10.98 26.68
C LEU A 113 4.44 -11.10 26.10
N LEU A 114 3.80 -9.98 25.72
CA LEU A 114 2.42 -9.97 25.24
C LEU A 114 2.34 -9.54 23.77
N TRP A 115 1.36 -10.08 23.06
CA TRP A 115 0.98 -9.62 21.73
C TRP A 115 -0.05 -8.51 21.86
N VAL A 116 0.24 -7.37 21.28
CA VAL A 116 -0.63 -6.20 21.29
C VAL A 116 -1.04 -5.88 19.86
N ASN A 117 -2.34 -5.62 19.66
CA ASN A 117 -2.87 -5.33 18.34
C ASN A 117 -2.55 -3.89 17.92
N ILE A 118 -2.17 -3.74 16.66
CA ILE A 118 -2.18 -2.43 16.00
C ILE A 118 -3.63 -2.16 15.63
N VAL A 119 -4.17 -1.04 16.13
CA VAL A 119 -5.58 -0.67 15.96
C VAL A 119 -5.78 0.42 14.92
N GLU A 120 -4.75 1.20 14.63
CA GLU A 120 -4.81 2.33 13.72
C GLU A 120 -3.45 2.60 13.06
N VAL A 121 -3.50 3.02 11.80
CA VAL A 121 -2.35 3.50 11.02
C VAL A 121 -2.76 4.79 10.33
N VAL A 122 -1.98 5.86 10.50
CA VAL A 122 -2.23 7.16 9.88
C VAL A 122 -1.00 7.59 9.10
N ARG A 123 -1.19 8.02 7.86
CA ARG A 123 -0.14 8.64 7.05
C ARG A 123 -0.21 10.16 7.18
N ASN A 124 0.93 10.77 7.46
CA ASN A 124 1.11 12.22 7.47
C ASN A 124 2.34 12.57 6.61
N GLY A 125 2.10 12.93 5.35
CA GLY A 125 3.17 13.15 4.38
C GLY A 125 4.00 11.89 4.13
N ASP A 126 5.27 11.95 4.52
CA ASP A 126 6.25 10.87 4.35
C ASP A 126 6.43 10.01 5.61
N GLU A 127 5.54 10.18 6.58
CA GLU A 127 5.52 9.41 7.83
C GLU A 127 4.24 8.60 7.98
N LEU A 128 4.36 7.44 8.63
CA LEU A 128 3.28 6.56 9.06
C LEU A 128 3.33 6.41 10.58
N GLU A 129 2.23 6.76 11.23
CA GLU A 129 2.02 6.57 12.65
C GLU A 129 1.22 5.28 12.88
N PHE A 130 1.79 4.34 13.62
CA PHE A 130 1.16 3.08 14.01
C PHE A 130 0.75 3.14 15.48
N SER A 131 -0.53 2.92 15.75
CA SER A 131 -1.12 3.03 17.08
C SER A 131 -1.58 1.68 17.62
N VAL A 132 -1.26 1.43 18.88
CA VAL A 132 -1.70 0.25 19.66
C VAL A 132 -2.74 0.61 20.74
N GLY A 133 -3.31 1.82 20.64
CA GLY A 133 -4.31 2.37 21.56
C GLY A 133 -3.69 3.09 22.76
N ILE A 134 -2.70 2.49 23.43
CA ILE A 134 -2.02 3.09 24.58
C ILE A 134 -0.73 3.86 24.23
N GLY A 135 -0.37 3.87 22.95
CA GLY A 135 0.80 4.57 22.43
C GLY A 135 0.89 4.41 20.92
N SER A 136 1.77 5.19 20.32
CA SER A 136 2.05 5.15 18.88
C SER A 136 3.53 5.21 18.58
N ALA A 137 3.92 4.74 17.39
CA ALA A 137 5.28 4.81 16.86
C ALA A 137 5.24 5.31 15.41
N VAL A 138 6.21 6.13 15.03
CA VAL A 138 6.26 6.80 13.71
C VAL A 138 7.41 6.25 12.89
N PHE A 139 7.15 5.97 11.61
CA PHE A 139 8.11 5.42 10.67
C PHE A 139 8.01 6.11 9.32
N PRO A 140 9.11 6.22 8.55
CA PRO A 140 9.04 6.76 7.20
C PRO A 140 8.23 5.84 6.28
N VAL A 141 7.49 6.42 5.33
CA VAL A 141 6.68 5.69 4.34
C VAL A 141 7.53 4.76 3.47
N ASP A 142 8.76 5.16 3.14
CA ASP A 142 9.68 4.40 2.29
C ASP A 142 9.96 2.98 2.81
N ASN A 143 9.90 2.80 4.14
CA ASN A 143 10.03 1.50 4.79
C ASN A 143 8.94 0.49 4.40
N PHE A 144 7.82 0.99 3.87
CA PHE A 144 6.63 0.22 3.51
C PHE A 144 6.38 0.26 2.00
N ALA A 145 7.33 0.73 1.19
CA ALA A 145 7.22 0.67 -0.26
C ALA A 145 7.13 -0.79 -0.76
N GLU A 146 7.82 -1.70 -0.08
CA GLU A 146 7.76 -3.14 -0.38
C GLU A 146 7.01 -3.93 0.69
N SER A 147 6.16 -4.85 0.24
CA SER A 147 5.46 -5.78 1.14
C SER A 147 6.40 -6.83 1.74
N PRO A 148 6.36 -7.04 3.07
CA PRO A 148 7.13 -8.10 3.72
C PRO A 148 6.65 -9.47 3.30
N GLN A 149 7.57 -10.42 3.16
CA GLN A 149 7.22 -11.82 2.95
C GLN A 149 7.16 -12.55 4.28
N CYS A 150 6.38 -13.62 4.26
CA CYS A 150 6.26 -14.43 5.45
C CYS A 150 7.54 -15.17 5.81
N GLY A 151 7.85 -15.23 7.11
CA GLY A 151 9.05 -15.86 7.63
C GLY A 151 10.27 -14.95 7.65
N CYS A 152 10.71 -14.45 6.49
CA CYS A 152 11.94 -13.65 6.35
C CYS A 152 11.72 -12.12 6.31
N GLY A 153 10.48 -11.62 6.36
CA GLY A 153 10.19 -10.19 6.45
C GLY A 153 10.60 -9.42 5.19
N LEU A 154 11.32 -8.31 5.34
CA LEU A 154 11.92 -7.56 4.22
C LEU A 154 13.28 -8.11 3.77
N ASP A 155 13.86 -9.08 4.48
CA ASP A 155 15.21 -9.59 4.21
C ASP A 155 15.27 -10.69 3.14
N CYS A 156 14.14 -11.05 2.54
CA CYS A 156 14.01 -12.22 1.66
C CYS A 156 14.69 -12.11 0.30
N VAL A 157 15.14 -10.91 -0.10
CA VAL A 157 15.81 -10.69 -1.40
C VAL A 157 17.23 -10.16 -1.24
N ASN A 158 17.54 -9.40 -0.18
CA ASN A 158 18.88 -9.04 0.32
C ASN A 158 18.69 -7.97 1.42
N GLY A 159 18.82 -8.32 2.70
CA GLY A 159 19.31 -7.41 3.76
C GLY A 159 18.63 -6.04 3.99
N GLY A 160 17.36 -5.83 3.62
CA GLY A 160 16.65 -4.55 3.76
C GLY A 160 16.53 -4.05 5.21
N LYS A 161 16.91 -2.79 5.45
CA LYS A 161 17.02 -2.12 6.76
C LYS A 161 15.69 -1.47 7.13
N LEU A 162 14.98 -2.04 8.11
CA LEU A 162 13.88 -1.37 8.81
C LEU A 162 14.37 -0.92 10.19
N GLU A 163 14.63 0.37 10.34
CA GLU A 163 14.71 1.01 11.67
C GLU A 163 13.30 1.43 12.06
N LEU A 164 12.78 0.85 13.14
CA LEU A 164 11.53 1.27 13.75
C LEU A 164 11.83 1.99 15.08
N ALA A 165 11.44 3.27 15.14
CA ALA A 165 11.41 4.11 16.34
C ALA A 165 10.45 3.57 17.44
N TYR A 166 10.80 3.85 18.70
CA TYR A 166 10.08 3.43 19.91
C TYR A 166 8.85 4.29 20.20
N PHE A 167 7.87 3.69 20.89
CA PHE A 167 6.56 4.28 21.21
C PHE A 167 6.67 5.56 22.06
N VAL A 168 5.98 6.62 21.66
CA VAL A 168 5.83 7.86 22.45
C VAL A 168 4.40 7.94 22.98
N GLY A 169 4.22 7.85 24.30
CA GLY A 169 2.92 7.98 24.95
C GLY A 169 3.03 8.10 26.48
N SER A 170 2.76 9.29 27.00
CA SER A 170 2.54 9.65 28.42
C SER A 170 1.06 9.39 28.78
N ASP A 171 0.59 8.73 29.83
CA ASP A 171 1.07 8.32 31.17
C ASP A 171 0.17 7.13 31.61
N SER A 172 0.52 6.09 32.39
CA SER A 172 1.63 5.76 33.28
C SER A 172 2.01 4.28 33.11
N LEU A 173 3.11 4.06 32.38
CA LEU A 173 4.06 2.96 32.53
C LEU A 173 5.33 3.49 33.23
N ILE A 174 5.15 4.23 34.33
CA ILE A 174 6.18 4.95 35.13
C ILE A 174 7.51 4.18 35.35
N PHE A 175 7.49 2.85 35.27
CA PHE A 175 8.70 2.00 35.36
C PHE A 175 9.49 1.83 34.05
N ALA A 176 8.90 1.99 32.87
CA ALA A 176 9.61 1.99 31.59
C ALA A 176 10.55 3.21 31.48
N LEU A 177 10.17 4.34 32.07
CA LEU A 177 10.96 5.57 32.13
C LEU A 177 12.29 5.41 32.89
N LEU A 178 12.37 4.55 33.92
CA LEU A 178 13.62 4.37 34.67
C LEU A 178 14.63 3.46 33.95
N SER A 179 14.15 2.53 33.13
CA SER A 179 15.02 1.66 32.33
C SER A 179 15.56 2.34 31.07
N TRP A 180 14.82 3.31 30.51
CA TRP A 180 15.22 4.08 29.32
C TRP A 180 16.30 5.12 29.59
N VAL A 181 16.32 5.74 30.78
CA VAL A 181 17.33 6.77 31.15
C VAL A 181 18.69 6.16 31.51
N SER A 182 18.75 4.89 31.90
CA SER A 182 19.95 4.32 32.55
C SER A 182 20.85 3.47 31.64
N ASN A 183 20.40 3.07 30.44
CA ASN A 183 21.03 1.93 29.74
C ASN A 183 21.26 2.08 28.22
N ALA A 184 21.51 3.29 27.72
CA ALA A 184 22.10 3.48 26.40
C ALA A 184 23.51 4.09 26.45
N PRO A 185 24.53 3.42 27.03
CA PRO A 185 25.91 3.74 26.73
C PRO A 185 26.36 2.94 25.49
N ASN A 186 26.64 3.67 24.41
CA ASN A 186 27.81 3.48 23.55
C ASN A 186 28.01 2.15 22.80
N LEU A 187 27.81 2.12 21.47
CA LEU A 187 28.56 1.30 20.50
C LEU A 187 28.41 1.89 19.05
N PHE A 188 28.81 3.15 18.78
CA PHE A 188 30.10 3.69 18.32
C PHE A 188 30.62 3.29 16.92
N GLY A 189 30.85 4.30 16.05
CA GLY A 189 31.78 4.20 14.91
C GLY A 189 31.71 5.28 13.81
N SER A 190 32.28 6.46 14.07
CA SER A 190 32.93 7.40 13.11
C SER A 190 32.13 8.21 12.06
N ALA A 191 32.02 9.52 12.31
CA ALA A 191 32.55 10.64 11.49
C ALA A 191 32.20 11.95 12.23
N VAL A 192 33.08 12.54 13.06
CA VAL A 192 34.14 13.52 12.72
C VAL A 192 33.81 14.47 11.57
N GLY A 193 33.71 15.77 11.92
CA GLY A 193 33.62 16.93 11.02
C GLY A 193 32.62 17.95 11.60
N GLN A 194 32.96 18.66 12.69
CA GLN A 194 33.52 20.02 12.64
C GLN A 194 33.00 20.83 11.45
N TYR A 195 32.13 21.82 11.68
CA TYR A 195 32.49 23.24 11.90
C TYR A 195 31.41 23.91 12.76
#